data_AF-A0A1C6QP03-F1
#
_entry.id   AF-A0A1C6QP03-F1
#
_cell.length_a   1.000
_cell.length_b   1.000
_cell.length_c   1.000
_cell.angle_alpha   90.00
_cell.angle_beta   90.00
_cell.angle_gamma   90.00
#
_symmetry.space_group_name_H-M   'P 1'
#
loop_
_entity.id
_entity.type
_entity.pdbx_description
1 polymer ?
#
loop_
_entity_poly.entity_id
_entity_poly.type
_entity_poly.pdbx_seq_one_letter_code
_entity_poly.pdbx_strand_id
1 'polypeptide(L)'
;MLRATALALSGHRWNELGYDPPFAQDYLYRFKAMVEYFVDAPDDTPLAGGFPGLGERAMASCAAHRILSALPHWEGCFLCTRPRSS
;
A
#
# COMPACT_ATOMS: atom_id res chain seq x y z
N MET A 1 -6.50 -8.04 9.27
CA MET A 1 -5.08 -7.66 9.51
C MET A 1 -4.65 -7.88 10.96
N LEU A 2 -5.25 -7.18 11.94
CA LEU A 2 -4.76 -7.18 13.33
C LEU A 2 -4.64 -8.56 14.00
N ARG A 3 -5.54 -9.50 13.72
CA ARG A 3 -5.45 -10.88 14.24
C ARG A 3 -4.19 -11.62 13.79
N ALA A 4 -3.78 -11.45 12.53
CA ALA A 4 -2.56 -12.06 12.01
C ALA A 4 -1.31 -11.39 12.60
N THR A 5 -1.34 -10.06 12.75
CA THR A 5 -0.27 -9.30 13.42
C THR A 5 -0.12 -9.73 14.88
N ALA A 6 -1.22 -9.97 15.60
CA ALA A 6 -1.18 -10.44 16.98
C ALA A 6 -0.57 -11.85 17.11
N LEU A 7 -0.90 -12.77 16.20
CA LEU A 7 -0.27 -14.09 16.14
C LEU A 7 1.23 -13.98 15.85
N ALA A 8 1.62 -13.14 14.89
CA ALA A 8 3.03 -12.93 14.59
C ALA A 8 3.79 -12.32 15.78
N LEU A 9 3.19 -11.40 16.53
CA LEU A 9 3.78 -10.82 17.74
C LEU A 9 3.91 -11.83 18.89
N SER A 10 3.05 -12.84 18.95
CA SER A 10 3.15 -13.92 19.94
C SER A 10 4.23 -14.96 19.61
N GLY A 11 5.04 -14.73 18.57
CA GLY A 11 6.05 -15.69 18.11
C GLY A 11 5.46 -16.91 17.39
N HIS A 12 4.20 -16.84 16.96
CA HIS A 12 3.52 -17.99 16.35
C HIS A 12 4.27 -18.45 15.09
N ARG A 13 4.75 -19.71 15.11
CA ARG A 13 5.53 -20.37 14.05
C ARG A 13 6.87 -19.70 13.70
N TRP A 14 7.42 -18.87 14.59
CA TRP A 14 8.74 -18.28 14.36
C TRP A 14 9.84 -19.34 14.27
N ASN A 15 9.68 -20.46 14.97
CA ASN A 15 10.57 -21.62 14.92
C ASN A 15 10.67 -22.26 13.52
N GLU A 16 9.70 -22.04 12.63
CA GLU A 16 9.73 -22.58 11.26
C GLU A 16 10.58 -21.75 10.31
N LEU A 17 10.98 -20.54 10.71
CA LEU A 17 11.80 -19.66 9.89
C LEU A 17 13.24 -20.16 9.76
N GLY A 18 13.72 -20.98 10.70
CA GLY A 18 15.11 -21.46 10.73
C GLY A 18 16.13 -20.37 11.10
N TYR A 19 15.67 -19.18 11.49
CA TYR A 19 16.49 -18.09 12.03
C TYR A 19 15.65 -17.25 13.01
N ASP A 20 16.33 -16.49 13.87
CA ASP A 20 15.69 -15.50 14.75
C ASP A 20 15.65 -14.13 14.03
N PRO A 21 14.46 -13.60 13.66
CA PRO A 21 14.37 -12.38 12.88
C PRO A 21 14.54 -11.13 13.75
N PRO A 22 15.70 -10.43 13.71
CA PRO A 22 16.03 -9.41 14.71
C PRO A 22 15.16 -8.14 14.65
N PHE A 23 14.48 -7.90 13.53
CA PHE A 23 13.67 -6.68 13.31
C PHE A 23 12.17 -6.96 13.13
N ALA A 24 11.75 -8.23 13.11
CA ALA A 24 10.36 -8.57 12.77
C ALA A 24 9.36 -7.98 13.77
N GLN A 25 9.68 -8.02 15.07
CA GLN A 25 8.85 -7.43 16.12
C GLN A 25 8.67 -5.93 15.93
N ASP A 26 9.74 -5.19 15.67
CA ASP A 26 9.66 -3.74 15.44
C ASP A 26 8.78 -3.39 14.24
N TYR A 27 8.93 -4.12 13.13
CA TYR A 27 8.07 -3.95 11.96
C TYR A 27 6.60 -4.26 12.27
N LEU A 28 6.33 -5.32 13.04
CA LEU A 28 4.97 -5.71 13.43
C LEU A 28 4.32 -4.67 14.36
N TYR A 29 5.07 -4.11 15.32
CA TYR A 29 4.59 -3.03 16.17
C TYR A 29 4.30 -1.77 15.37
N ARG A 30 5.20 -1.39 14.46
CA ARG A 30 5.00 -0.23 13.58
C ARG A 30 3.77 -0.41 12.69
N PHE A 31 3.62 -1.59 12.10
CA PHE A 31 2.45 -1.92 11.29
C PHE A 31 1.15 -1.87 12.11
N LYS A 32 1.15 -2.47 13.30
CA LYS A 32 0.01 -2.43 14.22
C LYS A 32 -0.40 -0.99 14.51
N ALA A 33 0.55 -0.14 14.88
CA ALA A 33 0.30 1.28 15.14
C ALA A 33 -0.30 1.96 13.90
N MET A 34 0.29 1.77 12.71
CA MET A 34 -0.26 2.36 11.48
C MET A 34 -1.71 1.99 11.23
N VAL A 35 -2.08 0.73 11.45
CA VAL A 35 -3.46 0.25 11.25
C VAL A 35 -4.39 0.77 12.34
N GLU A 36 -3.95 0.86 13.60
CA GLU A 36 -4.76 1.40 14.70
C GLU A 36 -5.03 2.91 14.55
N TYR A 37 -4.08 3.66 13.99
CA TYR A 37 -4.25 5.08 13.66
C TYR A 37 -4.95 5.32 12.32
N PHE A 38 -5.21 4.27 11.55
CA PHE A 38 -5.97 4.39 10.32
C PHE A 38 -7.44 4.62 10.67
N VAL A 39 -7.85 5.89 10.67
CA VAL A 39 -9.25 6.29 10.80
C VAL A 39 -9.88 6.14 9.42
N ASP A 40 -10.90 5.28 9.30
CA ASP A 40 -11.73 5.23 8.10
C ASP A 40 -12.27 6.64 7.85
N ALA A 41 -12.07 7.17 6.63
CA ALA A 41 -12.74 8.40 6.26
C ALA A 41 -14.25 8.17 6.45
N PRO A 42 -15.00 9.12 7.05
CA PRO A 42 -16.44 8.95 7.21
C PRO A 42 -17.05 8.65 5.83
N ASP A 43 -17.97 7.68 5.77
CA ASP A 43 -18.62 7.20 4.52
C ASP A 43 -19.19 8.35 3.68
N ASP A 44 -19.54 9.45 4.35
CA ASP A 44 -20.14 10.65 3.75
C ASP A 44 -19.12 11.64 3.19
N THR A 45 -17.82 11.37 3.28
CA THR A 45 -16.81 12.20 2.60
C THR A 45 -16.86 11.83 1.13
N PRO A 46 -17.36 12.70 0.23
CA PRO A 46 -17.27 12.41 -1.19
C PRO A 46 -15.78 12.37 -1.49
N LEU A 47 -15.25 11.20 -1.83
CA LEU A 47 -13.93 11.10 -2.43
C LEU A 47 -14.03 11.91 -3.72
N ALA A 48 -13.62 13.19 -3.66
CA ALA A 48 -13.53 14.04 -4.82
C ALA A 48 -12.47 13.39 -5.73
N GLY A 49 -12.95 12.57 -6.68
CA GLY A 49 -12.12 11.67 -7.48
C GLY A 49 -11.84 10.33 -6.77
N GLY A 50 -12.86 9.48 -6.64
CA GLY A 50 -12.67 8.07 -6.25
C GLY A 50 -11.68 7.33 -7.18
N PHE A 51 -11.19 6.18 -6.74
CA PHE A 51 -10.38 5.32 -7.63
C PHE A 51 -11.19 4.99 -8.88
N PRO A 52 -10.59 5.07 -10.08
CA PRO A 52 -11.30 4.74 -11.29
C PRO A 52 -11.88 3.33 -11.20
N GLY A 53 -13.12 3.16 -11.68
CA GLY A 53 -13.76 1.85 -11.84
C GLY A 53 -12.96 0.94 -12.79
N LEU A 54 -13.27 -0.36 -12.88
CA LEU A 54 -12.51 -1.30 -13.72
C LEU A 54 -12.30 -0.84 -15.17
N GLY A 55 -13.31 -0.22 -15.79
CA GLY A 55 -13.21 0.35 -17.14
C GLY A 55 -12.38 1.64 -17.19
N GLU A 56 -12.49 2.49 -16.18
CA GLU A 56 -11.71 3.72 -16.06
C GLU A 56 -10.25 3.43 -15.73
N ARG A 57 -9.93 2.35 -15.01
CA ARG A 57 -8.55 1.92 -14.69
C ARG A 57 -7.74 1.64 -15.94
N ALA A 58 -8.37 1.06 -16.96
CA ALA A 58 -7.72 0.81 -18.24
C ALA A 58 -7.36 2.13 -18.94
N MET A 59 -8.22 3.14 -18.86
CA MET A 59 -7.96 4.49 -19.39
C MET A 59 -6.95 5.26 -18.54
N ALA A 60 -6.94 5.01 -17.23
CA ALA A 60 -6.09 5.64 -16.25
C ALA A 60 -4.73 4.98 -16.09
N SER A 61 -4.39 3.92 -16.84
CA SER A 61 -3.12 3.20 -16.71
C SER A 61 -2.23 3.42 -17.92
N CYS A 62 -0.93 3.60 -17.68
CA CYS A 62 0.05 3.56 -18.75
C CYS A 62 0.15 2.15 -19.34
N ALA A 63 -0.05 2.01 -20.65
CA ALA A 63 0.05 0.71 -21.31
C ALA A 63 1.45 0.07 -21.20
N ALA A 64 2.50 0.88 -21.23
CA ALA A 64 3.89 0.41 -21.18
C ALA A 64 4.31 -0.07 -19.79
N HIS A 65 3.92 0.67 -18.75
CA HIS A 65 4.39 0.41 -17.38
C HIS A 65 3.34 -0.23 -16.47
N ARG A 66 2.08 -0.32 -16.92
CA ARG A 66 0.92 -0.83 -16.15
C ARG A 66 0.76 -0.12 -14.78
N ILE A 67 1.14 1.16 -14.72
CA ILE A 67 0.98 2.04 -13.55
C ILE A 67 -0.22 2.94 -13.76
N LEU A 68 -1.01 3.17 -12.70
CA LEU A 68 -2.08 4.16 -12.68
C LEU A 68 -1.47 5.57 -12.86
N SER A 69 -1.72 6.18 -14.02
CA SER A 69 -1.27 7.50 -14.45
C SER A 69 -2.33 8.60 -14.31
N ALA A 70 -3.60 8.28 -13.99
CA ALA A 70 -4.66 9.29 -13.85
C ALA A 70 -5.03 9.61 -12.40
N LEU A 71 -4.04 9.72 -11.51
CA LEU A 71 -4.28 10.34 -10.21
C LEU A 71 -4.29 11.87 -10.39
N PRO A 72 -5.17 12.63 -9.69
CA PRO A 72 -5.36 14.08 -9.90
C PRO A 72 -4.10 14.96 -9.76
N HIS A 73 -3.02 14.41 -9.21
CA HIS A 73 -1.79 15.13 -8.90
C HIS A 73 -0.63 14.79 -9.85
N TRP A 74 -0.84 13.94 -10.85
CA TRP A 74 0.23 13.42 -11.71
C TRP A 74 -0.04 13.82 -13.17
N GLU A 75 0.92 14.50 -13.81
CA GLU A 75 0.83 14.89 -15.23
C GLU A 75 0.86 13.69 -16.19
N GLY A 76 1.26 12.51 -15.69
CA GLY A 76 1.33 11.26 -16.46
C GLY A 76 1.99 10.14 -15.65
N CYS A 77 2.34 9.03 -16.31
CA CYS A 77 3.04 7.92 -15.65
C CYS A 77 4.41 8.37 -15.13
N PHE A 78 4.67 8.19 -13.83
CA PHE A 78 5.95 8.52 -13.20
C PHE A 78 7.17 7.95 -13.91
N LEU A 79 7.08 6.73 -14.47
CA LEU A 79 8.20 6.14 -15.23
C LEU A 79 8.40 6.79 -16.60
N CYS A 80 7.35 7.33 -17.22
CA CYS A 80 7.44 8.08 -18.47
C CYS A 80 7.90 9.53 -18.27
N THR A 81 7.47 10.16 -17.18
CA THR A 81 7.76 11.58 -16.88
C THR A 81 9.05 11.77 -16.09
N ARG A 82 9.67 10.69 -15.59
CA ARG A 82 10.98 10.76 -14.94
C ARG A 82 12.02 11.31 -15.94
N PRO A 83 12.77 12.37 -15.60
CA PRO A 83 13.87 12.82 -16.43
C PRO A 83 14.87 11.68 -16.57
N ARG A 84 15.26 11.35 -17.80
CA ARG A 84 16.39 10.43 -18.04
C ARG A 84 17.61 11.06 -17.37
N SER A 85 18.07 10.44 -16.29
CA SER A 85 19.42 10.67 -15.79
C SER A 85 20.36 10.23 -16.90
N SER A 86 20.96 11.20 -17.57
CA SER A 86 22.04 10.99 -18.53
C SER A 86 23.38 10.84 -17.81
#